data_AF-A0A9W4NWD5-F1
#
_entry.id   AF-A0A9W4NWD5-F1
#
_cell.length_a   1.000
_cell.length_b   1.000
_cell.length_c   1.000
_cell.angle_alpha   90.00
_cell.angle_beta   90.00
_cell.angle_gamma   90.00
#
_symmetry.space_group_name_H-M   'P 1'
#
loop_
_entity.id
_entity.type
_entity.pdbx_description
1 polymer ?
#
loop_
_entity_poly.entity_id
_entity_poly.type
_entity_poly.pdbx_seq_one_letter_code
_entity_poly.pdbx_strand_id
1 'polypeptide(L)'
;MCLSHREVAEAMVAWVKLLSRNYWSLNSTWSFYPARYVPDVLNILDPDHRARTHPRQAKQDDTSSRVRNVQIKYDDIASMTQELERHNIHTLISAIGLVSEETSQSQLNLIEAADRSASTKRFIPSEYSFIQTSEYVEVSENVHYVLTVYHSLLSIDPSIQWWLDAAERLKTSSLQYTRVIPGFFMDYWGMPKVKTHLQPFTFGIDIASGTAAIPGDGNNVICMTYTYDLATYLVKALDLDEWPEFSIFVGDEVTYNQILGMAEEFTGKKFKITYDSLEQIQAGNVTIPTQPEGVDSSSDDLKEITALVSRLTVNNVFDLPKDRLSDQFSEVKPLTVREFLHNAWYQSKA
;
A
#
# COMPACT_ATOMS: atom_id res chain seq x y z
N MET A 1 -11.15 23.38 -8.47
CA MET A 1 -9.91 22.99 -9.15
C MET A 1 -9.30 21.95 -8.24
N CYS A 2 -9.57 20.69 -8.56
CA CYS A 2 -9.16 19.53 -7.77
C CYS A 2 -7.69 19.20 -8.04
N LEU A 3 -7.03 18.68 -7.02
CA LEU A 3 -5.83 17.83 -6.95
C LEU A 3 -5.03 18.28 -5.70
N SER A 4 -4.46 17.37 -4.90
CA SER A 4 -3.90 16.10 -5.38
C SER A 4 -3.89 14.91 -4.40
N HIS A 5 -4.55 13.82 -4.84
CA HIS A 5 -4.33 12.40 -4.49
C HIS A 5 -2.91 11.87 -4.75
N ARG A 6 -2.00 12.77 -5.10
CA ARG A 6 -0.62 12.55 -5.52
C ARG A 6 0.18 11.83 -4.45
N GLU A 7 0.05 12.22 -3.19
CA GLU A 7 0.98 11.78 -2.15
C GLU A 7 0.62 10.42 -1.54
N VAL A 8 -0.68 10.12 -1.41
CA VAL A 8 -1.17 8.82 -0.92
C VAL A 8 -0.88 7.72 -1.94
N ALA A 9 -1.07 7.99 -3.23
CA ALA A 9 -0.74 7.03 -4.28
C ALA A 9 0.77 7.00 -4.61
N GLU A 10 1.52 8.11 -4.53
CA GLU A 10 3.00 8.12 -4.67
C GLU A 10 3.71 7.30 -3.60
N ALA A 11 3.15 7.21 -2.39
CA ALA A 11 3.67 6.31 -1.39
C ALA A 11 3.52 4.84 -1.79
N MET A 12 2.41 4.45 -2.44
CA MET A 12 2.12 3.06 -2.82
C MET A 12 2.96 2.57 -4.02
N VAL A 13 3.41 3.47 -4.91
CA VAL A 13 4.27 3.16 -6.10
C VAL A 13 5.62 2.53 -5.73
N ALA A 14 6.09 2.78 -4.51
CA ALA A 14 7.38 2.32 -4.03
C ALA A 14 7.50 0.80 -3.80
N TRP A 15 6.36 0.12 -3.83
CA TRP A 15 6.21 -1.26 -3.43
C TRP A 15 6.65 -2.29 -4.49
N VAL A 16 6.66 -1.92 -5.78
CA VAL A 16 7.27 -2.76 -6.84
C VAL A 16 8.80 -2.90 -6.69
N LYS A 17 9.47 -1.93 -6.03
CA LYS A 17 10.89 -2.05 -5.65
C LYS A 17 11.13 -3.07 -4.53
N LEU A 18 10.08 -3.49 -3.83
CA LEU A 18 10.16 -4.34 -2.66
C LEU A 18 9.98 -5.82 -3.00
N LEU A 19 9.01 -6.12 -3.86
CA LEU A 19 8.82 -7.46 -4.45
C LEU A 19 10.08 -7.92 -5.22
N SER A 20 10.81 -6.98 -5.82
CA SER A 20 12.09 -7.25 -6.49
C SER A 20 13.31 -7.34 -5.55
N ARG A 21 13.25 -6.82 -4.32
CA ARG A 21 14.39 -6.74 -3.38
C ARG A 21 14.38 -7.79 -2.27
N ASN A 22 13.24 -8.32 -1.87
CA ASN A 22 13.16 -9.14 -0.65
C ASN A 22 13.48 -10.63 -0.84
N TYR A 23 13.47 -11.14 -2.07
CA TYR A 23 13.79 -12.55 -2.33
C TYR A 23 15.17 -12.82 -2.91
N TRP A 24 15.95 -11.78 -3.28
CA TRP A 24 17.33 -11.99 -3.75
C TRP A 24 18.24 -10.82 -3.34
N SER A 25 19.27 -11.14 -2.57
CA SER A 25 20.19 -10.22 -1.89
C SER A 25 20.97 -9.29 -2.84
N LEU A 26 20.89 -7.96 -2.71
CA LEU A 26 22.06 -7.06 -2.66
C LEU A 26 21.70 -5.56 -2.73
N ASN A 27 22.56 -4.77 -2.08
CA ASN A 27 22.57 -3.32 -2.05
C ASN A 27 22.76 -2.69 -3.42
N SER A 28 22.00 -1.64 -3.72
CA SER A 28 22.51 -0.44 -4.40
C SER A 28 21.48 0.69 -4.43
N THR A 29 22.04 1.89 -4.33
CA THR A 29 21.45 3.24 -4.35
C THR A 29 20.69 3.53 -5.64
N TRP A 30 19.50 4.11 -5.54
CA TRP A 30 18.78 4.70 -6.67
C TRP A 30 18.19 6.05 -6.25
N SER A 31 18.51 7.10 -7.02
CA SER A 31 17.93 8.44 -6.88
C SER A 31 16.76 8.57 -7.86
N PHE A 32 15.60 9.06 -7.42
CA PHE A 32 14.52 9.49 -8.32
C PHE A 32 13.95 10.83 -7.85
N TYR A 33 13.78 11.71 -8.85
CA TYR A 33 13.39 13.12 -8.76
C TYR A 33 11.86 13.29 -8.87
N PRO A 34 11.30 14.43 -8.42
CA PRO A 34 9.86 14.60 -8.21
C PRO A 34 9.03 14.47 -9.48
N ALA A 35 7.93 13.72 -9.35
CA ALA A 35 6.64 13.83 -10.01
C ALA A 35 6.58 14.65 -11.31
N ARG A 36 6.82 13.95 -12.43
CA ARG A 36 6.32 14.31 -13.77
C ARG A 36 6.25 13.15 -14.77
N TYR A 37 6.71 11.97 -14.37
CA TYR A 37 6.74 10.78 -15.21
C TYR A 37 6.47 9.57 -14.32
N VAL A 38 5.37 8.86 -14.55
CA VAL A 38 5.39 7.41 -14.31
C VAL A 38 6.44 6.90 -15.30
N PRO A 39 7.56 6.31 -14.86
CA PRO A 39 8.45 5.67 -15.82
C PRO A 39 7.63 4.58 -16.49
N ASP A 40 7.56 4.66 -17.82
CA ASP A 40 7.08 3.65 -18.76
C ASP A 40 7.89 2.35 -18.63
N VAL A 41 8.02 1.79 -17.43
CA VAL A 41 8.96 0.69 -17.15
C VAL A 41 8.22 -0.44 -16.44
N LEU A 42 8.02 -1.52 -17.19
CA LEU A 42 7.61 -2.80 -16.65
C LEU A 42 8.85 -3.53 -16.12
N ASN A 43 8.79 -3.96 -14.87
CA ASN A 43 9.82 -4.82 -14.28
C ASN A 43 9.44 -6.27 -14.51
N ILE A 44 10.26 -6.97 -15.29
CA ILE A 44 10.06 -8.38 -15.63
C ILE A 44 11.03 -9.23 -14.81
N LEU A 45 10.47 -10.19 -14.10
CA LEU A 45 11.22 -11.20 -13.36
C LEU A 45 11.42 -12.42 -14.25
N ASP A 46 12.66 -12.89 -14.35
CA ASP A 46 13.00 -14.05 -15.19
C ASP A 46 12.50 -15.36 -14.54
N PRO A 47 11.62 -16.14 -15.20
CA PRO A 47 11.06 -17.38 -14.64
C PRO A 47 12.07 -18.56 -14.58
N ASP A 48 13.23 -18.49 -15.25
CA ASP A 48 14.10 -19.64 -15.47
C ASP A 48 15.02 -20.04 -14.29
N HIS A 49 14.89 -19.42 -13.12
CA HIS A 49 15.65 -19.83 -11.93
C HIS A 49 14.72 -20.24 -10.78
N ARG A 50 14.17 -21.47 -10.87
CA ARG A 50 13.72 -22.23 -9.69
C ARG A 50 14.84 -22.17 -8.65
N ALA A 51 14.53 -21.67 -7.46
CA ALA A 51 15.44 -21.66 -6.32
C ALA A 51 15.93 -23.09 -6.03
N ARG A 52 17.09 -23.46 -6.60
CA ARG A 52 17.77 -24.71 -6.25
C ARG A 52 18.36 -24.50 -4.87
N THR A 53 17.67 -24.99 -3.85
CA THR A 53 18.19 -25.11 -2.49
C THR A 53 19.33 -26.13 -2.48
N HIS A 54 20.56 -25.66 -2.70
CA HIS A 54 21.75 -26.42 -2.32
C HIS A 54 22.51 -25.68 -1.22
N PRO A 55 22.86 -26.36 -0.11
CA PRO A 55 23.59 -25.74 0.97
C PRO A 55 25.08 -25.56 0.58
N ARG A 56 25.61 -24.38 0.91
CA ARG A 56 27.04 -23.96 0.94
C ARG A 56 27.68 -23.51 -0.39
N GLN A 57 27.72 -22.19 -0.60
CA GLN A 57 28.91 -21.34 -0.44
C GLN A 57 28.54 -19.90 -0.83
N ALA A 58 28.89 -18.92 0.02
CA ALA A 58 28.66 -17.50 -0.24
C ALA A 58 29.55 -17.02 -1.40
N LYS A 59 29.02 -17.05 -2.61
CA LYS A 59 29.46 -16.17 -3.69
C LYS A 59 28.51 -14.97 -3.72
N GLN A 60 29.07 -13.76 -3.75
CA GLN A 60 28.31 -12.53 -4.02
C GLN A 60 27.50 -12.73 -5.30
N ASP A 61 26.18 -12.77 -5.14
CA ASP A 61 25.23 -13.07 -6.21
C ASP A 61 24.83 -11.75 -6.87
N ASP A 62 25.35 -11.46 -8.06
CA ASP A 62 25.07 -10.20 -8.78
C ASP A 62 23.59 -10.15 -9.23
N THR A 63 22.73 -9.59 -8.37
CA THR A 63 21.28 -9.50 -8.55
C THR A 63 20.84 -8.57 -9.67
N SER A 64 21.74 -7.76 -10.22
CA SER A 64 21.44 -6.93 -11.41
C SER A 64 21.10 -7.76 -12.65
N SER A 65 21.45 -9.05 -12.66
CA SER A 65 21.19 -9.98 -13.75
C SER A 65 19.76 -10.57 -13.80
N ARG A 66 18.94 -10.39 -12.74
CA ARG A 66 17.65 -11.13 -12.58
C ARG A 66 16.38 -10.33 -12.85
N VAL A 67 16.50 -9.01 -12.97
CA VAL A 67 15.37 -8.13 -13.26
C VAL A 67 15.62 -7.46 -14.61
N ARG A 68 14.68 -7.63 -15.54
CA ARG A 68 14.72 -6.96 -16.84
C ARG A 68 13.76 -5.78 -16.82
N ASN A 69 14.29 -4.59 -17.08
CA ASN A 69 13.50 -3.38 -17.24
C ASN A 69 13.05 -3.32 -18.71
N VAL A 70 11.74 -3.22 -18.93
CA VAL A 70 11.16 -3.13 -20.27
C VAL A 70 10.38 -1.85 -20.38
N GLN A 71 10.68 -1.07 -21.41
CA GLN A 71 9.95 0.15 -21.66
C GLN A 71 8.58 -0.17 -22.28
N ILE A 72 7.49 0.32 -21.70
CA ILE A 72 6.12 0.08 -22.16
C ILE A 72 5.38 1.40 -22.34
N LYS A 73 4.49 1.49 -23.33
CA LYS A 73 3.65 2.68 -23.54
C LYS A 73 2.24 2.39 -23.09
N TYR A 74 1.80 3.00 -22.00
CA TYR A 74 0.49 2.71 -21.41
C TYR A 74 -0.70 3.15 -22.26
N ASP A 75 -0.48 3.98 -23.29
CA ASP A 75 -1.50 4.41 -24.25
C ASP A 75 -1.60 3.49 -25.49
N ASP A 76 -0.71 2.52 -25.66
CA ASP A 76 -0.67 1.58 -26.78
C ASP A 76 -0.87 0.13 -26.30
N ILE A 77 -2.14 -0.27 -26.22
CA ILE A 77 -2.56 -1.62 -25.80
C ILE A 77 -1.93 -2.71 -26.66
N ALA A 78 -1.84 -2.52 -27.98
CA ALA A 78 -1.31 -3.55 -28.88
C ALA A 78 0.19 -3.77 -28.65
N SER A 79 0.95 -2.68 -28.49
CA SER A 79 2.38 -2.72 -28.14
C SER A 79 2.58 -3.39 -26.77
N MET A 80 1.79 -3.02 -25.76
CA MET A 80 1.85 -3.67 -24.44
C MET A 80 1.56 -5.18 -24.53
N THR A 81 0.52 -5.59 -25.23
CA THR A 81 0.20 -7.02 -25.43
C THR A 81 1.38 -7.77 -26.07
N GLN A 82 2.00 -7.20 -27.10
CA GLN A 82 3.16 -7.79 -27.75
C GLN A 82 4.34 -7.94 -26.80
N GLU A 83 4.62 -6.94 -25.95
CA GLU A 83 5.70 -7.00 -24.96
C GLU A 83 5.43 -8.05 -23.87
N LEU A 84 4.19 -8.17 -23.39
CA LEU A 84 3.79 -9.21 -22.43
C LEU A 84 4.02 -10.61 -23.01
N GLU A 85 3.62 -10.84 -24.27
CA GLU A 85 3.80 -12.13 -24.95
C GLU A 85 5.27 -12.42 -25.29
N ARG A 86 6.01 -11.41 -25.77
CA ARG A 86 7.43 -11.50 -26.10
C ARG A 86 8.26 -11.94 -24.90
N HIS A 87 7.85 -11.53 -23.71
CA HIS A 87 8.49 -11.89 -22.45
C HIS A 87 7.84 -13.06 -21.72
N ASN A 88 6.79 -13.66 -22.29
CA ASN A 88 6.02 -14.73 -21.69
C ASN A 88 5.58 -14.41 -20.25
N ILE A 89 5.07 -13.19 -20.06
CA ILE A 89 4.59 -12.73 -18.75
C ILE A 89 3.32 -13.50 -18.41
N HIS A 90 3.37 -14.24 -17.31
CA HIS A 90 2.23 -15.01 -16.80
C HIS A 90 1.39 -14.21 -15.81
N THR A 91 2.05 -13.52 -14.88
CA THR A 91 1.41 -12.77 -13.80
C THR A 91 1.87 -11.33 -13.85
N LEU A 92 0.93 -10.39 -13.80
CA LEU A 92 1.21 -8.96 -13.71
C LEU A 92 0.84 -8.41 -12.33
N ILE A 93 1.71 -7.59 -11.76
CA ILE A 93 1.47 -6.86 -10.51
C ILE A 93 1.60 -5.37 -10.81
N SER A 94 0.48 -4.65 -10.78
CA SER A 94 0.44 -3.21 -10.97
C SER A 94 0.73 -2.51 -9.65
N ALA A 95 1.62 -1.51 -9.67
CA ALA A 95 1.72 -0.49 -8.62
C ALA A 95 1.80 0.90 -9.25
N ILE A 96 1.00 1.14 -10.29
CA ILE A 96 0.80 2.48 -10.85
C ILE A 96 0.11 3.33 -9.79
N GLY A 97 0.65 4.50 -9.50
CA GLY A 97 0.01 5.44 -8.57
C GLY A 97 -1.21 6.04 -9.25
N LEU A 98 -2.41 5.72 -8.77
CA LEU A 98 -3.66 6.25 -9.31
C LEU A 98 -3.89 7.68 -8.78
N VAL A 99 -3.19 8.64 -9.38
CA VAL A 99 -3.15 10.05 -8.96
C VAL A 99 -3.87 10.97 -9.94
N SER A 100 -4.27 10.44 -11.09
CA SER A 100 -4.85 11.20 -12.20
C SER A 100 -5.69 10.29 -13.08
N GLU A 101 -6.56 10.89 -13.90
CA GLU A 101 -7.30 10.18 -14.94
C GLU A 101 -6.37 9.45 -15.91
N GLU A 102 -5.22 10.03 -16.24
CA GLU A 102 -4.20 9.40 -17.11
C GLU A 102 -3.63 8.12 -16.49
N THR A 103 -3.29 8.14 -15.20
CA THR A 103 -2.73 6.96 -14.50
C THR A 103 -3.79 5.89 -14.24
N SER A 104 -5.04 6.31 -14.00
CA SER A 104 -6.20 5.42 -13.99
C SER A 104 -6.39 4.72 -15.34
N GLN A 105 -6.43 5.50 -16.43
CA GLN A 105 -6.56 4.97 -17.79
C GLN A 105 -5.40 4.04 -18.15
N SER A 106 -4.19 4.35 -17.69
CA SER A 106 -3.01 3.50 -17.87
C SER A 106 -3.20 2.11 -17.26
N GLN A 107 -3.77 2.02 -16.05
CA GLN A 107 -4.10 0.74 -15.44
C GLN A 107 -5.20 0.00 -16.21
N LEU A 108 -6.26 0.70 -16.66
CA LEU A 108 -7.32 0.08 -17.46
C LEU A 108 -6.78 -0.48 -18.79
N ASN A 109 -5.87 0.25 -19.44
CA ASN A 109 -5.20 -0.20 -20.66
C ASN A 109 -4.27 -1.40 -20.39
N LEU A 110 -3.59 -1.41 -19.24
CA LEU A 110 -2.73 -2.53 -18.85
C LEU A 110 -3.55 -3.80 -18.59
N ILE A 111 -4.72 -3.69 -17.94
CA ILE A 111 -5.63 -4.82 -17.73
C ILE A 111 -6.11 -5.36 -19.09
N GLU A 112 -6.49 -4.48 -20.02
CA GLU A 112 -6.88 -4.91 -21.38
C GLU A 112 -5.74 -5.61 -22.13
N ALA A 113 -4.53 -5.05 -22.05
CA ALA A 113 -3.37 -5.62 -22.72
C ALA A 113 -3.02 -7.01 -22.16
N ALA A 114 -3.17 -7.19 -20.84
CA ALA A 114 -3.02 -8.47 -20.16
C ALA A 114 -4.11 -9.47 -20.57
N ASP A 115 -5.37 -9.05 -20.65
CA ASP A 115 -6.48 -9.94 -21.03
C ASP A 115 -6.36 -10.41 -22.49
N ARG A 116 -5.85 -9.54 -23.38
CA ARG A 116 -5.54 -9.91 -24.78
C ARG A 116 -4.32 -10.81 -24.94
N SER A 117 -3.43 -10.85 -23.96
CA SER A 117 -2.16 -11.55 -24.04
C SER A 117 -2.35 -13.06 -23.91
N ALA A 118 -1.80 -13.83 -24.86
CA ALA A 118 -1.85 -15.29 -24.79
C ALA A 118 -1.09 -15.85 -23.58
N SER A 119 -0.02 -15.18 -23.12
CA SER A 119 0.81 -15.64 -21.99
C SER A 119 0.27 -15.22 -20.63
N THR A 120 -0.40 -14.07 -20.54
CA THR A 120 -0.84 -13.51 -19.25
C THR A 120 -2.10 -14.20 -18.78
N LYS A 121 -2.15 -14.57 -17.50
CA LYS A 121 -3.25 -15.32 -16.88
C LYS A 121 -3.70 -14.72 -15.56
N ARG A 122 -2.82 -13.97 -14.90
CA ARG A 122 -3.02 -13.48 -13.53
C ARG A 122 -2.71 -12.00 -13.41
N PHE A 123 -3.52 -11.26 -12.65
CA PHE A 123 -3.35 -9.81 -12.48
C PHE A 123 -3.62 -9.35 -11.05
N ILE A 124 -2.76 -8.49 -10.51
CA ILE A 124 -2.96 -7.77 -9.25
C ILE A 124 -3.03 -6.27 -9.56
N PRO A 125 -4.18 -5.59 -9.37
CA PRO A 125 -4.32 -4.15 -9.56
C PRO A 125 -3.68 -3.33 -8.44
N SER A 126 -3.45 -2.04 -8.72
CA SER A 126 -2.85 -1.08 -7.80
C SER A 126 -3.84 -0.56 -6.76
N GLU A 127 -4.15 -1.39 -5.76
CA GLU A 127 -5.21 -1.11 -4.76
C GLU A 127 -4.81 -1.37 -3.30
N TYR A 128 -3.51 -1.27 -2.98
CA TYR A 128 -2.88 -1.65 -1.69
C TYR A 128 -3.32 -0.84 -0.45
N SER A 129 -4.61 -0.79 -0.15
CA SER A 129 -5.18 0.02 0.93
C SER A 129 -6.28 -0.73 1.67
N PHE A 130 -7.54 -0.26 1.58
CA PHE A 130 -8.73 -0.85 2.20
C PHE A 130 -9.70 -1.39 1.14
N ILE A 131 -10.72 -2.13 1.59
CA ILE A 131 -11.73 -2.72 0.71
C ILE A 131 -12.60 -1.60 0.11
N GLN A 132 -12.57 -1.46 -1.22
CA GLN A 132 -13.42 -0.53 -1.97
C GLN A 132 -14.37 -1.33 -2.87
N THR A 133 -15.67 -1.24 -2.64
CA THR A 133 -16.65 -2.01 -3.43
C THR A 133 -17.99 -1.29 -3.47
N SER A 134 -18.67 -1.40 -4.62
CA SER A 134 -20.04 -0.93 -4.83
C SER A 134 -21.08 -1.94 -4.34
N GLU A 135 -20.66 -3.16 -4.02
CA GLU A 135 -21.52 -4.26 -3.58
C GLU A 135 -21.52 -4.40 -2.05
N TYR A 136 -22.62 -4.92 -1.50
CA TYR A 136 -22.67 -5.24 -0.08
C TYR A 136 -21.76 -6.44 0.19
N VAL A 137 -20.71 -6.23 0.99
CA VAL A 137 -19.91 -7.34 1.53
C VAL A 137 -20.33 -7.54 2.98
N GLU A 138 -20.90 -8.71 3.28
CA GLU A 138 -21.15 -9.12 4.67
C GLU A 138 -19.81 -9.36 5.37
N VAL A 139 -19.33 -8.36 6.11
CA VAL A 139 -18.11 -8.48 6.91
C VAL A 139 -18.48 -8.84 8.35
N SER A 140 -18.92 -10.08 8.58
CA SER A 140 -19.27 -10.63 9.91
C SER A 140 -20.41 -9.90 10.68
N GLU A 141 -20.95 -10.55 11.71
CA GLU A 141 -22.18 -10.15 12.42
C GLU A 141 -22.16 -8.73 13.03
N ASN A 142 -21.00 -8.06 13.10
CA ASN A 142 -20.84 -6.73 13.72
C ASN A 142 -20.42 -5.60 12.76
N VAL A 143 -20.24 -5.84 11.45
CA VAL A 143 -19.87 -4.78 10.48
C VAL A 143 -20.93 -4.68 9.38
N HIS A 144 -22.04 -4.04 9.70
CA HIS A 144 -23.12 -3.73 8.74
C HIS A 144 -22.77 -2.59 7.75
N TYR A 145 -21.49 -2.18 7.60
CA TYR A 145 -21.16 -0.79 7.27
C TYR A 145 -20.19 -0.53 6.10
N VAL A 146 -19.92 -1.46 5.20
CA VAL A 146 -19.10 -1.15 4.01
C VAL A 146 -19.90 -0.29 3.00
N LEU A 147 -21.22 -0.50 2.89
CA LEU A 147 -22.06 0.18 1.89
C LEU A 147 -22.34 1.67 2.16
N THR A 148 -22.46 2.06 3.44
CA THR A 148 -22.73 3.47 3.83
C THR A 148 -21.47 4.33 3.71
N VAL A 149 -20.31 3.73 3.93
CA VAL A 149 -19.01 4.36 3.70
C VAL A 149 -18.80 4.58 2.20
N TYR A 150 -19.16 3.62 1.32
CA TYR A 150 -19.04 3.75 -0.14
C TYR A 150 -19.69 5.02 -0.75
N HIS A 151 -21.00 5.22 -0.55
CA HIS A 151 -21.69 6.38 -1.15
C HIS A 151 -21.23 7.71 -0.54
N SER A 152 -20.87 7.68 0.75
CA SER A 152 -20.38 8.85 1.46
C SER A 152 -18.95 9.21 1.03
N LEU A 153 -18.08 8.20 0.83
CA LEU A 153 -16.72 8.40 0.39
C LEU A 153 -16.63 8.78 -1.09
N LEU A 154 -17.42 8.19 -2.01
CA LEU A 154 -17.41 8.62 -3.43
C LEU A 154 -17.79 10.10 -3.59
N SER A 155 -18.72 10.58 -2.77
CA SER A 155 -19.11 11.99 -2.75
C SER A 155 -18.00 12.90 -2.22
N ILE A 156 -17.11 12.35 -1.37
CA ILE A 156 -15.98 13.06 -0.76
C ILE A 156 -14.73 12.95 -1.64
N ASP A 157 -14.58 11.84 -2.35
CA ASP A 157 -13.41 11.47 -3.13
C ASP A 157 -13.80 10.74 -4.43
N PRO A 158 -13.91 11.49 -5.54
CA PRO A 158 -14.20 10.92 -6.86
C PRO A 158 -13.14 9.94 -7.38
N SER A 159 -11.91 9.97 -6.84
CA SER A 159 -10.84 9.06 -7.29
C SER A 159 -11.16 7.60 -6.97
N ILE A 160 -12.04 7.33 -5.99
CA ILE A 160 -12.54 5.98 -5.65
C ILE A 160 -13.07 5.27 -6.90
N GLN A 161 -13.63 6.02 -7.86
CA GLN A 161 -14.10 5.49 -9.13
C GLN A 161 -12.99 4.78 -9.93
N TRP A 162 -11.73 5.23 -9.85
CA TRP A 162 -10.62 4.62 -10.59
C TRP A 162 -10.33 3.18 -10.17
N TRP A 163 -10.43 2.88 -8.87
CA TRP A 163 -10.30 1.52 -8.36
C TRP A 163 -11.53 0.66 -8.72
N LEU A 164 -12.73 1.25 -8.71
CA LEU A 164 -13.96 0.56 -9.11
C LEU A 164 -13.95 0.20 -10.60
N ASP A 165 -13.49 1.11 -11.46
CA ASP A 165 -13.37 0.89 -12.90
C ASP A 165 -12.37 -0.24 -13.19
N ALA A 166 -11.25 -0.29 -12.45
CA ALA A 166 -10.27 -1.36 -12.56
C ALA A 166 -10.85 -2.71 -12.09
N ALA A 167 -11.59 -2.73 -10.98
CA ALA A 167 -12.25 -3.93 -10.47
C ALA A 167 -13.31 -4.46 -11.45
N GLU A 168 -14.15 -3.58 -12.01
CA GLU A 168 -15.17 -3.97 -13.00
C GLU A 168 -14.53 -4.50 -14.30
N ARG A 169 -13.44 -3.87 -14.74
CA ARG A 169 -12.68 -4.37 -15.89
C ARG A 169 -12.11 -5.77 -15.64
N LEU A 170 -11.60 -6.03 -14.44
CA LEU A 170 -11.07 -7.36 -14.08
C LEU A 170 -12.19 -8.40 -13.97
N LYS A 171 -13.34 -8.04 -13.38
CA LYS A 171 -14.54 -8.91 -13.28
C LYS A 171 -15.03 -9.41 -14.64
N THR A 172 -14.90 -8.58 -15.67
CA THR A 172 -15.34 -8.90 -17.05
C THR A 172 -14.25 -9.52 -17.92
N SER A 173 -13.03 -9.66 -17.40
CA SER A 173 -11.88 -10.24 -18.10
C SER A 173 -11.80 -11.77 -17.95
N SER A 174 -10.90 -12.39 -18.71
CA SER A 174 -10.53 -13.81 -18.56
C SER A 174 -9.42 -14.06 -17.52
N LEU A 175 -8.89 -12.99 -16.91
CA LEU A 175 -7.78 -13.06 -15.97
C LEU A 175 -8.26 -13.53 -14.59
N GLN A 176 -7.50 -14.42 -13.95
CA GLN A 176 -7.63 -14.60 -12.50
C GLN A 176 -7.00 -13.39 -11.82
N TYR A 177 -7.68 -12.80 -10.84
CA TYR A 177 -7.18 -11.59 -10.19
C TYR A 177 -7.44 -11.60 -8.70
N THR A 178 -6.69 -10.76 -7.99
CA THR A 178 -6.94 -10.47 -6.59
C THR A 178 -6.54 -9.05 -6.25
N ARG A 179 -7.34 -8.42 -5.38
CA ARG A 179 -7.19 -7.06 -4.90
C ARG A 179 -6.55 -7.14 -3.52
N VAL A 180 -5.34 -6.62 -3.41
CA VAL A 180 -4.50 -6.79 -2.21
C VAL A 180 -4.83 -5.73 -1.18
N ILE A 181 -5.23 -6.15 0.02
CA ILE A 181 -5.71 -5.28 1.10
C ILE A 181 -4.78 -5.43 2.32
N PRO A 182 -3.77 -4.56 2.47
CA PRO A 182 -2.81 -4.65 3.56
C PRO A 182 -3.16 -3.83 4.81
N GLY A 183 -4.24 -3.04 4.75
CA GLY A 183 -4.53 -2.03 5.76
C GLY A 183 -3.57 -0.85 5.65
N PHE A 184 -3.13 -0.31 6.78
CA PHE A 184 -2.22 0.84 6.83
C PHE A 184 -0.75 0.41 6.91
N PHE A 185 0.13 1.07 6.16
CA PHE A 185 1.56 0.78 6.28
C PHE A 185 2.15 1.36 7.56
N MET A 186 2.73 0.51 8.41
CA MET A 186 3.38 0.97 9.65
C MET A 186 4.68 1.75 9.41
N ASP A 187 5.25 1.64 8.21
CA ASP A 187 6.43 2.38 7.73
C ASP A 187 6.43 3.86 8.14
N TYR A 188 5.30 4.57 8.00
CA TYR A 188 5.20 6.01 8.29
C TYR A 188 5.57 6.35 9.73
N TRP A 189 5.21 5.52 10.70
CA TRP A 189 5.57 5.73 12.11
C TRP A 189 7.00 5.30 12.42
N GLY A 190 7.71 4.63 11.52
CA GLY A 190 9.13 4.30 11.68
C GLY A 190 10.07 5.32 11.02
N MET A 191 9.56 6.16 10.13
CA MET A 191 10.39 7.11 9.36
C MET A 191 11.00 8.20 10.25
N PRO A 192 12.23 8.68 9.95
CA PRO A 192 13.10 8.24 8.85
C PRO A 192 14.03 7.08 9.23
N LYS A 193 13.81 6.42 10.37
CA LYS A 193 14.77 5.46 10.96
C LYS A 193 14.65 4.03 10.44
N VAL A 194 13.55 3.73 9.75
CA VAL A 194 13.26 2.41 9.21
C VAL A 194 13.61 2.32 7.74
N LYS A 195 13.87 1.09 7.29
CA LYS A 195 14.00 0.80 5.88
C LYS A 195 12.61 0.88 5.25
N THR A 196 12.44 1.78 4.29
CA THR A 196 11.20 1.93 3.54
C THR A 196 11.50 2.48 2.16
N HIS A 197 10.55 2.32 1.26
CA HIS A 197 10.58 2.95 -0.05
C HIS A 197 9.44 3.95 -0.22
N LEU A 198 8.47 3.97 0.70
CA LEU A 198 7.34 4.91 0.67
C LEU A 198 7.87 6.35 0.75
N GLN A 199 7.12 7.29 0.18
CA GLN A 199 7.41 8.70 0.36
C GLN A 199 7.17 9.10 1.83
N PRO A 200 8.02 9.98 2.40
CA PRO A 200 7.79 10.49 3.74
C PRO A 200 6.45 11.21 3.87
N PHE A 201 5.67 10.85 4.88
CA PHE A 201 4.44 11.54 5.25
C PHE A 201 4.12 11.26 6.72
N THR A 202 3.45 12.19 7.40
CA THR A 202 2.97 11.98 8.78
C THR A 202 1.46 11.81 8.82
N PHE A 203 1.00 10.68 9.37
CA PHE A 203 -0.40 10.43 9.67
C PHE A 203 -0.64 10.41 11.17
N GLY A 204 -1.35 11.41 11.68
CA GLY A 204 -1.76 11.55 13.07
C GLY A 204 -0.62 11.79 14.07
N ILE A 205 0.40 10.94 14.15
CA ILE A 205 1.45 11.01 15.18
C ILE A 205 2.82 11.29 14.53
N ASP A 206 3.40 12.46 14.82
CA ASP A 206 4.80 12.76 14.55
C ASP A 206 5.65 12.35 15.75
N ILE A 207 6.22 11.14 15.69
CA ILE A 207 7.07 10.59 16.74
C ILE A 207 8.40 11.36 16.88
N ALA A 208 8.91 11.94 15.78
CA ALA A 208 10.16 12.68 15.80
C ALA A 208 10.01 13.98 16.61
N SER A 209 8.96 14.76 16.33
CA SER A 209 8.70 16.03 17.02
C SER A 209 7.97 15.86 18.36
N GLY A 210 7.35 14.71 18.62
CA GLY A 210 6.57 14.50 19.84
C GLY A 210 5.22 15.19 19.80
N THR A 211 4.54 15.16 18.66
CA THR A 211 3.19 15.72 18.51
C THR A 211 2.22 14.68 17.97
N ALA A 212 0.95 14.78 18.36
CA ALA A 212 -0.09 13.87 17.93
C ALA A 212 -1.41 14.62 17.69
N ALA A 213 -1.98 14.44 16.51
CA ALA A 213 -3.33 14.81 16.08
C ALA A 213 -4.14 13.52 15.88
N ILE A 214 -4.90 13.13 16.90
CA ILE A 214 -5.59 11.84 16.94
C ILE A 214 -7.05 12.02 16.51
N PRO A 215 -7.53 11.23 15.52
CA PRO A 215 -8.92 11.29 15.12
C PRO A 215 -9.85 10.64 16.15
N GLY A 216 -10.95 11.31 16.47
CA GLY A 216 -11.97 10.79 17.38
C GLY A 216 -11.45 10.62 18.80
N ASP A 217 -11.68 9.44 19.38
CA ASP A 217 -11.16 9.08 20.71
C ASP A 217 -9.82 8.31 20.63
N GLY A 218 -9.34 8.01 19.42
CA GLY A 218 -8.12 7.25 19.18
C GLY A 218 -8.19 5.75 19.44
N ASN A 219 -9.39 5.17 19.61
CA ASN A 219 -9.59 3.74 19.92
C ASN A 219 -10.13 2.90 18.75
N ASN A 220 -10.37 3.49 17.58
CA ASN A 220 -10.67 2.72 16.38
C ASN A 220 -9.51 1.77 16.04
N VAL A 221 -9.84 0.53 15.67
CA VAL A 221 -8.86 -0.48 15.26
C VAL A 221 -8.32 -0.15 13.88
N ILE A 222 -7.00 -0.27 13.73
CA ILE A 222 -6.27 -0.10 12.49
C ILE A 222 -5.47 -1.39 12.27
N CYS A 223 -5.84 -2.13 11.23
CA CYS A 223 -5.02 -3.21 10.72
C CYS A 223 -3.81 -2.61 10.01
N MET A 224 -2.61 -3.05 10.39
CA MET A 224 -1.35 -2.53 9.87
C MET A 224 -0.44 -3.63 9.35
N THR A 225 0.34 -3.30 8.34
CA THR A 225 1.31 -4.22 7.74
C THR A 225 2.61 -3.48 7.43
N TYR A 226 3.76 -4.06 7.75
CA TYR A 226 5.03 -3.53 7.28
C TYR A 226 5.19 -3.88 5.80
N THR A 227 5.60 -2.93 4.98
CA THR A 227 5.70 -3.16 3.53
C THR A 227 6.51 -4.42 3.20
N TYR A 228 7.61 -4.69 3.91
CA TYR A 228 8.47 -5.85 3.65
C TYR A 228 7.79 -7.19 3.95
N ASP A 229 6.91 -7.22 4.95
CA ASP A 229 6.09 -8.39 5.27
C ASP A 229 5.02 -8.60 4.21
N LEU A 230 4.38 -7.53 3.71
CA LEU A 230 3.45 -7.61 2.59
C LEU A 230 4.11 -8.20 1.34
N ALA A 231 5.33 -7.77 1.01
CA ALA A 231 6.07 -8.36 -0.11
C ALA A 231 6.37 -9.86 0.12
N THR A 232 6.62 -10.26 1.37
CA THR A 232 6.82 -11.66 1.74
C THR A 232 5.55 -12.47 1.51
N TYR A 233 4.42 -11.97 1.99
CA TYR A 233 3.11 -12.59 1.80
C TYR A 233 2.74 -12.74 0.33
N LEU A 234 2.99 -11.74 -0.49
CA LEU A 234 2.61 -11.80 -1.90
C LEU A 234 3.41 -12.78 -2.70
N VAL A 235 4.71 -12.90 -2.45
CA VAL A 235 5.49 -13.93 -3.12
C VAL A 235 4.94 -15.32 -2.79
N LYS A 236 4.45 -15.54 -1.56
CA LYS A 236 3.76 -16.78 -1.21
C LYS A 236 2.40 -16.90 -1.89
N ALA A 237 1.64 -15.80 -1.99
CA ALA A 237 0.38 -15.78 -2.70
C ALA A 237 0.55 -16.15 -4.19
N LEU A 238 1.67 -15.81 -4.82
CA LEU A 238 1.97 -16.21 -6.20
C LEU A 238 2.03 -17.73 -6.40
N ASP A 239 2.35 -18.50 -5.35
CA ASP A 239 2.40 -19.96 -5.39
C ASP A 239 1.01 -20.63 -5.20
N LEU A 240 -0.04 -19.85 -4.90
CA LEU A 240 -1.41 -20.37 -4.81
C LEU A 240 -1.98 -20.63 -6.20
N ASP A 241 -2.73 -21.72 -6.36
CA ASP A 241 -3.43 -22.06 -7.61
C ASP A 241 -4.58 -21.07 -7.89
N GLU A 242 -5.34 -20.73 -6.84
CA GLU A 242 -6.49 -19.85 -6.90
C GLU A 242 -6.32 -18.67 -5.94
N TRP A 243 -6.86 -17.50 -6.34
CA TRP A 243 -6.93 -16.34 -5.47
C TRP A 243 -8.38 -15.96 -5.16
N PRO A 244 -8.67 -15.54 -3.92
CA PRO A 244 -9.92 -14.84 -3.63
C PRO A 244 -9.92 -13.46 -4.33
N GLU A 245 -11.10 -12.87 -4.52
CA GLU A 245 -11.19 -11.49 -5.05
C GLU A 245 -10.41 -10.50 -4.17
N PHE A 246 -10.47 -10.66 -2.85
CA PHE A 246 -9.73 -9.84 -1.89
C PHE A 246 -8.68 -10.68 -1.15
N SER A 247 -7.41 -10.31 -1.30
CA SER A 247 -6.29 -10.88 -0.54
C SER A 247 -5.94 -9.96 0.61
N ILE A 248 -6.46 -10.27 1.80
CA ILE A 248 -6.23 -9.47 3.02
C ILE A 248 -4.96 -9.95 3.73
N PHE A 249 -4.03 -9.03 3.97
CA PHE A 249 -2.78 -9.29 4.71
C PHE A 249 -2.68 -8.33 5.87
N VAL A 250 -2.63 -8.84 7.10
CA VAL A 250 -2.50 -8.02 8.31
C VAL A 250 -1.30 -8.50 9.11
N GLY A 251 -0.38 -7.58 9.43
CA GLY A 251 0.75 -7.86 10.31
C GLY A 251 0.41 -7.68 11.79
N ASP A 252 -0.37 -6.66 12.12
CA ASP A 252 -0.79 -6.36 13.48
C ASP A 252 -2.09 -5.54 13.51
N GLU A 253 -2.72 -5.47 14.68
CA GLU A 253 -3.91 -4.64 14.93
C GLU A 253 -3.67 -3.73 16.12
N VAL A 254 -3.78 -2.42 15.90
CA VAL A 254 -3.54 -1.43 16.95
C VAL A 254 -4.52 -0.26 16.85
N THR A 255 -4.48 0.63 17.83
CA THR A 255 -5.17 1.93 17.82
C THR A 255 -4.17 3.08 17.85
N TYR A 256 -4.59 4.30 17.50
CA TYR A 256 -3.75 5.50 17.64
C TYR A 256 -3.25 5.70 19.07
N ASN A 257 -4.10 5.45 20.08
CA ASN A 257 -3.70 5.55 21.48
C ASN A 257 -2.64 4.50 21.86
N GLN A 258 -2.71 3.30 21.30
CA GLN A 258 -1.68 2.28 21.51
C GLN A 258 -0.36 2.70 20.85
N ILE A 259 -0.38 3.14 19.58
CA ILE A 259 0.82 3.65 18.88
C ILE A 259 1.46 4.79 19.69
N LEU A 260 0.67 5.76 20.14
CA LEU A 260 1.13 6.88 20.97
C LEU A 260 1.79 6.38 22.26
N GLY A 261 1.15 5.43 22.96
CA GLY A 261 1.69 4.85 24.19
C GLY A 261 3.06 4.19 23.97
N MET A 262 3.21 3.43 22.87
CA MET A 262 4.50 2.83 22.49
C MET A 262 5.54 3.91 22.14
N ALA A 263 5.13 4.97 21.43
CA ALA A 263 6.01 6.06 21.07
C ALA A 263 6.53 6.83 22.30
N GLU A 264 5.66 7.17 23.26
CA GLU A 264 6.07 7.79 24.53
C GLU A 264 7.03 6.89 25.32
N GLU A 265 6.74 5.59 25.39
CA GLU A 265 7.57 4.61 26.09
C GLU A 265 8.97 4.50 25.50
N PHE A 266 9.07 4.32 24.17
CA PHE A 266 10.34 4.04 23.50
C PHE A 266 11.21 5.28 23.31
N THR A 267 10.59 6.45 23.14
CA THR A 267 11.33 7.71 23.02
C THR A 267 11.62 8.36 24.38
N GLY A 268 10.87 8.02 25.43
CA GLY A 268 10.90 8.70 26.72
C GLY A 268 10.37 10.14 26.68
N LYS A 269 9.81 10.58 25.54
CA LYS A 269 9.27 11.94 25.36
C LYS A 269 7.81 12.01 25.79
N LYS A 270 7.40 13.20 26.22
CA LYS A 270 5.98 13.55 26.36
C LYS A 270 5.47 14.21 25.09
N PHE A 271 4.31 13.80 24.65
CA PHE A 271 3.73 14.27 23.41
C PHE A 271 2.75 15.41 23.66
N LYS A 272 2.75 16.40 22.76
CA LYS A 272 1.64 17.36 22.67
C LYS A 272 0.52 16.70 21.86
N ILE A 273 -0.58 16.41 22.52
CA ILE A 273 -1.69 15.64 21.94
C ILE A 273 -2.87 16.57 21.68
N THR A 274 -3.54 16.37 20.55
CA THR A 274 -4.82 17.00 20.19
C THR A 274 -5.73 15.91 19.65
N TYR A 275 -6.98 15.89 20.10
CA TYR A 275 -8.00 14.99 19.59
C TYR A 275 -8.97 15.82 18.74
N ASP A 276 -9.22 15.39 17.51
CA ASP A 276 -10.23 16.01 16.64
C ASP A 276 -11.57 15.28 16.83
N SER A 277 -12.62 16.00 17.21
CA SER A 277 -13.95 15.42 17.42
C SER A 277 -14.56 14.89 16.13
N LEU A 278 -15.57 14.01 16.24
CA LEU A 278 -16.28 13.50 15.07
C LEU A 278 -16.91 14.63 14.24
N GLU A 279 -17.47 15.64 14.91
CA GLU A 279 -18.06 16.83 14.26
C GLU A 279 -17.00 17.65 13.52
N GLN A 280 -15.82 17.83 14.11
CA GLN A 280 -14.69 18.52 13.48
C GLN A 280 -14.22 17.78 12.23
N ILE A 281 -14.05 16.46 12.32
CA ILE A 281 -13.62 15.59 11.22
C ILE A 281 -14.64 15.59 10.08
N GLN A 282 -15.93 15.53 10.39
CA GLN A 282 -17.00 15.62 9.40
C GLN A 282 -16.97 16.96 8.67
N ALA A 283 -16.78 18.07 9.40
CA ALA A 283 -16.64 19.41 8.83
C ALA A 283 -15.30 19.65 8.11
N GLY A 284 -14.35 18.71 8.15
CA GLY A 284 -13.00 18.87 7.57
C GLY A 284 -12.09 19.81 8.38
N ASN A 285 -12.47 20.15 9.61
CA ASN A 285 -11.69 20.98 10.52
C ASN A 285 -10.74 20.10 11.34
N VAL A 286 -9.72 19.57 10.67
CA VAL A 286 -8.74 18.65 11.27
C VAL A 286 -7.44 19.36 11.65
N THR A 287 -6.77 18.80 12.65
CA THR A 287 -5.43 19.21 13.06
C THR A 287 -4.40 18.54 12.15
N ILE A 288 -3.73 19.33 11.30
CA ILE A 288 -2.69 18.83 10.40
C ILE A 288 -1.42 18.52 11.21
N PRO A 289 -0.93 17.27 11.22
CA PRO A 289 0.32 16.94 11.90
C PRO A 289 1.51 17.54 11.16
N THR A 290 2.61 17.77 11.87
CA THR A 290 3.86 18.25 11.26
C THR A 290 4.37 17.22 10.25
N GLN A 291 4.62 17.70 9.03
CA GLN A 291 5.10 16.85 7.95
C GLN A 291 6.63 16.76 7.95
N PRO A 292 7.21 15.63 7.49
CA PRO A 292 8.65 15.51 7.32
C PRO A 292 9.22 16.56 6.35
N GLU A 293 10.50 16.89 6.49
CA GLU A 293 11.18 17.75 5.52
C GLU A 293 11.14 17.13 4.12
N GLY A 294 10.82 17.95 3.10
CA GLY A 294 10.78 17.53 1.70
C GLY A 294 9.42 17.07 1.18
N VAL A 295 8.38 17.08 2.03
CA VAL A 295 6.98 16.94 1.58
C VAL A 295 6.54 18.24 0.89
N ASP A 296 6.41 18.19 -0.44
CA ASP A 296 6.01 19.32 -1.29
C ASP A 296 4.50 19.32 -1.51
N SER A 297 3.78 19.63 -0.44
CA SER A 297 2.32 19.59 -0.37
C SER A 297 1.75 20.95 0.04
N SER A 298 0.65 21.38 -0.58
CA SER A 298 0.00 22.63 -0.16
C SER A 298 -0.69 22.45 1.19
N SER A 299 -0.92 23.55 1.91
CA SER A 299 -1.67 23.49 3.17
C SER A 299 -3.09 22.94 2.98
N ASP A 300 -3.69 23.17 1.82
CA ASP A 300 -5.04 22.69 1.50
C ASP A 300 -5.02 21.18 1.21
N ASP A 301 -4.03 20.69 0.45
CA ASP A 301 -3.83 19.26 0.20
C ASP A 301 -3.64 18.47 1.51
N LEU A 302 -2.76 18.96 2.39
CA LEU A 302 -2.53 18.34 3.69
C LEU A 302 -3.80 18.29 4.55
N LYS A 303 -4.62 19.34 4.48
CA LYS A 303 -5.90 19.39 5.19
C LYS A 303 -6.87 18.36 4.65
N GLU A 304 -7.00 18.24 3.32
CA GLU A 304 -7.89 17.29 2.66
C GLU A 304 -7.48 15.84 2.95
N ILE A 305 -6.20 15.51 2.80
CA ILE A 305 -5.65 14.18 3.08
C ILE A 305 -5.86 13.82 4.56
N THR A 306 -5.53 14.75 5.47
CA THR A 306 -5.73 14.52 6.91
C THR A 306 -7.22 14.31 7.22
N ALA A 307 -8.12 15.09 6.62
CA ALA A 307 -9.56 14.93 6.82
C ALA A 307 -10.07 13.60 6.30
N LEU A 308 -9.61 13.17 5.12
CA LEU A 308 -9.95 11.88 4.53
C LEU A 308 -9.51 10.72 5.44
N VAL A 309 -8.22 10.68 5.82
CA VAL A 309 -7.70 9.59 6.69
C VAL A 309 -8.39 9.57 8.05
N SER A 310 -8.67 10.73 8.63
CA SER A 310 -9.44 10.83 9.88
C SER A 310 -10.85 10.27 9.72
N ARG A 311 -11.55 10.60 8.61
CA ARG A 311 -12.88 10.04 8.29
C ARG A 311 -12.82 8.53 8.11
N LEU A 312 -11.84 8.00 7.36
CA LEU A 312 -11.66 6.56 7.18
C LEU A 312 -11.45 5.85 8.52
N THR A 313 -10.63 6.45 9.39
CA THR A 313 -10.34 5.90 10.72
C THR A 313 -11.58 5.84 11.60
N VAL A 314 -12.30 6.95 11.77
CA VAL A 314 -13.46 7.00 12.70
C VAL A 314 -14.66 6.21 12.20
N ASN A 315 -14.69 5.87 10.90
CA ASN A 315 -15.69 4.97 10.31
C ASN A 315 -15.23 3.50 10.28
N ASN A 316 -14.13 3.14 10.98
CA ASN A 316 -13.60 1.77 11.07
C ASN A 316 -13.21 1.13 9.72
N VAL A 317 -12.83 1.93 8.72
CA VAL A 317 -12.46 1.41 7.39
C VAL A 317 -11.21 0.54 7.44
N PHE A 318 -10.32 0.78 8.41
CA PHE A 318 -9.11 -0.01 8.62
C PHE A 318 -9.30 -1.20 9.58
N ASP A 319 -10.51 -1.43 10.12
CA ASP A 319 -10.84 -2.66 10.83
C ASP A 319 -11.25 -3.73 9.81
N LEU A 320 -10.25 -4.42 9.28
CA LEU A 320 -10.42 -5.36 8.17
C LEU A 320 -10.99 -6.71 8.65
N PRO A 321 -11.69 -7.45 7.75
CA PRO A 321 -12.20 -8.78 8.03
C PRO A 321 -11.16 -9.71 8.69
N LYS A 322 -11.64 -10.63 9.53
CA LYS A 322 -10.79 -11.61 10.22
C LYS A 322 -10.48 -12.86 9.39
N ASP A 323 -11.22 -13.10 8.29
CA ASP A 323 -10.84 -14.12 7.32
C ASP A 323 -9.77 -13.54 6.37
N ARG A 324 -8.51 -13.91 6.60
CA ARG A 324 -7.34 -13.27 5.99
C ARG A 324 -6.49 -14.27 5.25
N LEU A 325 -5.96 -13.83 4.11
CA LEU A 325 -5.02 -14.65 3.35
C LEU A 325 -3.69 -14.82 4.11
N SER A 326 -3.30 -13.85 4.95
CA SER A 326 -2.12 -13.98 5.83
C SER A 326 -2.18 -15.21 6.74
N ASP A 327 -3.36 -15.63 7.18
CA ASP A 327 -3.53 -16.72 8.17
C ASP A 327 -3.21 -18.09 7.57
N GLN A 328 -3.21 -18.20 6.23
CA GLN A 328 -2.80 -19.40 5.52
C GLN A 328 -1.28 -19.59 5.49
N PHE A 329 -0.51 -18.53 5.78
CA PHE A 329 0.96 -18.53 5.71
C PHE A 329 1.60 -18.51 7.11
N SER A 330 1.31 -19.53 7.92
CA SER A 330 1.75 -19.63 9.33
C SER A 330 3.27 -19.55 9.56
N GLU A 331 4.07 -19.79 8.52
CA GLU A 331 5.52 -19.67 8.55
C GLU A 331 6.02 -18.22 8.44
N VAL A 332 5.18 -17.30 7.95
CA VAL A 332 5.49 -15.86 7.94
C VAL A 332 5.25 -15.32 9.34
N LYS A 333 6.26 -14.65 9.88
CA LYS A 333 6.18 -13.94 11.15
C LYS A 333 6.27 -12.46 10.85
N PRO A 334 5.14 -11.77 10.61
CA PRO A 334 5.16 -10.35 10.36
C PRO A 334 5.64 -9.60 11.61
N LEU A 335 6.23 -8.43 11.43
CA LEU A 335 6.53 -7.55 12.55
C LEU A 335 5.24 -7.05 13.18
N THR A 336 5.17 -7.15 14.50
CA THR A 336 4.18 -6.37 15.26
C THR A 336 4.55 -4.89 15.22
N VAL A 337 3.57 -4.01 15.34
CA VAL A 337 3.79 -2.55 15.44
C VAL A 337 4.71 -2.25 16.62
N ARG A 338 4.60 -3.02 17.71
CA ARG A 338 5.46 -2.87 18.87
C ARG A 338 6.92 -3.18 18.58
N GLU A 339 7.22 -4.33 17.98
CA GLU A 339 8.59 -4.69 17.60
C GLU A 339 9.15 -3.70 16.59
N PHE A 340 8.33 -3.29 15.62
CA PHE A 340 8.67 -2.30 14.61
C PHE A 340 9.06 -0.95 15.24
N LEU A 341 8.21 -0.39 16.09
CA LEU A 341 8.47 0.89 16.75
C LEU A 341 9.61 0.80 17.77
N HIS A 342 9.76 -0.33 18.46
CA HIS A 342 10.91 -0.55 19.34
C HIS A 342 12.21 -0.48 18.55
N ASN A 343 12.32 -1.20 17.43
CA ASN A 343 13.51 -1.20 16.58
C ASN A 343 13.83 0.18 16.00
N ALA A 344 12.80 0.99 15.72
CA ALA A 344 12.97 2.34 15.18
C ALA A 344 13.32 3.38 16.26
N TRP A 345 12.64 3.35 17.40
CA TRP A 345 12.59 4.49 18.32
C TRP A 345 13.19 4.26 19.70
N TYR A 346 13.41 3.01 20.10
CA TYR A 346 13.91 2.72 21.45
C TYR A 346 15.25 3.40 21.72
N GLN A 347 15.31 4.19 22.78
CA GLN A 347 16.53 4.76 23.32
C GLN A 347 16.83 4.10 24.66
N SER A 348 17.97 3.42 24.78
CA SER A 348 18.42 2.91 26.07
C SER A 348 18.58 4.09 27.03
N LYS A 349 17.93 4.06 28.19
CA LYS A 349 18.16 5.06 29.24
C LYS A 349 19.64 5.02 29.63
N ALA A 350 20.34 6.13 29.39
CA ALA A 350 21.74 6.32 29.76
C ALA A 350 21.91 6.44 31.28
#